data_AF-A0A395NVU7-F1
#
_entry.id   AF-A0A395NVU7-F1
#
_cell.length_a   1.000
_cell.length_b   1.000
_cell.length_c   1.000
_cell.angle_alpha   90.00
_cell.angle_beta   90.00
_cell.angle_gamma   90.00
#
_symmetry.space_group_name_H-M   'P 1'
#
loop_
_entity.id
_entity.type
_entity.pdbx_description
1 polymer ?
#
loop_
_entity_poly.entity_id
_entity_poly.type
_entity_poly.pdbx_seq_one_letter_code
_entity_poly.pdbx_strand_id
1 'polypeptide(L)'
;MTAENLPATGDAIVQGNGHHRHDEEGDDYDDISGGNDDHEDDDEDEEGEEEGVEDDDDEDATASDSNSNYSSASEDALPPIHEYDHVYHGSGRMVTPNDRCENERQGYQHELFTLCLGGALTFTKLPLEKLTPEAPHFHILDVGCGGGHWAMEMAQTNPLVDVLGIELSSANLPKEVPPNLTFEIADAAEDWPPRLYDFIHLRNLVGGGIRDWKRLIVQAFEHLKPGGQLEFTEVTPLFFGVDPDPMAETTSETSSGADDTEKPRAAVGAATIEYGAVFAEIATAQGIDFDPTPNVRPWLMELGAEGVRERSDWLPVRNWARDPLTKKKGEILHKMLDTGCNHWTLRMFGLAGWEEAKTRDLLARVMLEYENPLLRSCIKVTFISARRPAGKGSKPKCTGKAQ
;
A
#
# COMPACT_ATOMS: atom_id res chain seq x y z
N MET A 1 -69.31 10.48 15.56
CA MET A 1 -69.85 10.45 14.18
C MET A 1 -69.05 9.41 13.42
N THR A 2 -69.23 8.10 13.68
CA THR A 2 -70.23 7.15 13.13
C THR A 2 -70.22 7.03 11.61
N ALA A 3 -69.85 5.81 11.14
CA ALA A 3 -70.38 5.01 10.02
C ALA A 3 -69.19 4.36 9.26
N GLU A 4 -68.84 3.09 9.46
CA GLU A 4 -69.52 1.83 9.07
C GLU A 4 -69.73 1.66 7.54
N ASN A 5 -69.05 0.67 6.93
CA ASN A 5 -69.67 -0.45 6.19
C ASN A 5 -68.63 -1.38 5.48
N LEU A 6 -68.38 -2.56 6.07
CA LEU A 6 -68.59 -3.95 5.59
C LEU A 6 -68.92 -4.24 4.09
N PRO A 7 -68.90 -5.52 3.58
CA PRO A 7 -68.36 -6.80 4.10
C PRO A 7 -67.66 -7.73 3.04
N ALA A 8 -67.38 -8.95 3.53
CA ALA A 8 -66.67 -10.15 3.05
C ALA A 8 -67.31 -11.04 1.95
N THR A 9 -66.68 -12.22 1.78
CA THR A 9 -67.07 -13.50 1.12
C THR A 9 -66.59 -13.66 -0.34
N GLY A 10 -66.15 -14.79 -0.88
CA GLY A 10 -65.98 -16.19 -0.42
C GLY A 10 -65.74 -17.08 -1.66
N ASP A 11 -64.90 -18.12 -1.49
CA ASP A 11 -64.85 -19.44 -2.17
C ASP A 11 -64.89 -19.66 -3.71
N ALA A 12 -63.97 -20.54 -4.14
CA ALA A 12 -64.19 -21.81 -4.87
C ALA A 12 -63.86 -22.00 -6.39
N ILE A 13 -62.86 -22.88 -6.62
CA ILE A 13 -62.82 -24.13 -7.45
C ILE A 13 -62.64 -24.07 -8.99
N VAL A 14 -61.86 -25.07 -9.49
CA VAL A 14 -61.83 -25.81 -10.79
C VAL A 14 -60.58 -25.48 -11.64
N GLN A 15 -59.49 -26.27 -11.63
CA GLN A 15 -59.21 -27.64 -12.15
C GLN A 15 -58.80 -27.75 -13.64
N GLY A 16 -57.69 -28.47 -13.84
CA GLY A 16 -57.40 -29.38 -14.96
C GLY A 16 -56.52 -28.80 -16.08
N ASN A 17 -55.57 -29.49 -16.72
CA ASN A 17 -54.92 -30.82 -16.65
C ASN A 17 -53.75 -30.68 -17.68
N GLY A 18 -52.55 -31.27 -17.63
CA GLY A 18 -52.07 -32.62 -17.28
C GLY A 18 -51.28 -33.13 -18.51
N HIS A 19 -50.01 -33.52 -18.42
CA HIS A 19 -49.47 -34.91 -18.51
C HIS A 19 -47.99 -34.85 -19.02
N HIS A 20 -47.10 -35.84 -18.92
CA HIS A 20 -46.69 -36.84 -17.92
C HIS A 20 -45.51 -37.66 -18.54
N ARG A 21 -44.54 -38.11 -17.72
CA ARG A 21 -43.62 -39.31 -17.80
C ARG A 21 -42.11 -38.94 -17.66
N HIS A 22 -41.36 -39.31 -16.59
CA HIS A 22 -40.83 -40.62 -16.11
C HIS A 22 -39.76 -41.21 -17.05
N ASP A 23 -38.52 -41.61 -16.67
CA ASP A 23 -37.96 -42.41 -15.54
C ASP A 23 -36.48 -42.00 -15.19
N GLU A 24 -35.98 -42.02 -13.93
CA GLU A 24 -35.11 -43.01 -13.20
C GLU A 24 -33.84 -43.48 -13.97
N GLU A 25 -32.59 -43.39 -13.51
CA GLU A 25 -31.81 -44.03 -12.40
C GLU A 25 -30.60 -43.10 -12.06
N GLY A 26 -29.95 -43.00 -10.88
CA GLY A 26 -29.45 -43.98 -9.91
C GLY A 26 -27.91 -44.07 -10.04
N ASP A 27 -27.13 -43.59 -9.05
CA ASP A 27 -25.89 -44.24 -8.54
C ASP A 27 -25.15 -43.41 -7.47
N ASP A 28 -24.95 -44.08 -6.33
CA ASP A 28 -24.20 -43.74 -5.12
C ASP A 28 -22.68 -43.73 -5.35
N TYR A 29 -21.95 -42.93 -4.57
CA TYR A 29 -20.56 -43.23 -4.20
C TYR A 29 -20.38 -43.03 -2.70
N ASP A 30 -20.25 -44.16 -2.00
CA ASP A 30 -19.86 -44.27 -0.60
C ASP A 30 -18.34 -44.35 -0.42
N ASP A 31 -17.96 -43.89 0.76
CA ASP A 31 -16.69 -43.87 1.47
C ASP A 31 -16.02 -45.25 1.65
N ILE A 32 -14.70 -45.25 1.90
CA ILE A 32 -13.99 -45.94 3.01
C ILE A 32 -12.49 -46.18 2.71
N SER A 33 -11.70 -45.65 3.64
CA SER A 33 -10.33 -45.89 4.10
C SER A 33 -9.52 -47.16 3.69
N GLY A 34 -8.20 -46.96 3.60
CA GLY A 34 -7.22 -47.66 4.47
C GLY A 34 -6.09 -48.46 3.81
N GLY A 35 -4.84 -48.19 4.23
CA GLY A 35 -3.80 -49.23 4.42
C GLY A 35 -2.44 -49.03 3.72
N ASN A 36 -1.39 -48.93 4.54
CA ASN A 36 0.06 -48.89 4.28
C ASN A 36 0.64 -50.10 3.49
N ASP A 37 1.83 -49.94 2.89
CA ASP A 37 3.09 -50.60 3.34
C ASP A 37 4.31 -50.23 2.45
N ASP A 38 5.35 -49.75 3.16
CA ASP A 38 6.84 -49.85 3.06
C ASP A 38 7.57 -50.37 1.80
N HIS A 39 8.70 -49.70 1.49
CA HIS A 39 10.07 -50.21 1.19
C HIS A 39 10.93 -49.03 0.68
N GLU A 40 11.85 -48.47 1.48
CA GLU A 40 13.26 -48.85 1.74
C GLU A 40 14.28 -48.14 0.80
N ASP A 41 15.33 -47.68 1.46
CA ASP A 41 16.40 -46.77 1.03
C ASP A 41 17.35 -47.35 -0.03
N ASP A 42 18.05 -46.47 -0.76
CA ASP A 42 19.43 -46.71 -1.21
C ASP A 42 20.12 -45.34 -1.45
N ASP A 43 21.14 -45.07 -0.63
CA ASP A 43 22.17 -44.04 -0.79
C ASP A 43 23.15 -44.45 -1.90
N GLU A 44 23.64 -43.51 -2.72
CA GLU A 44 24.96 -43.63 -3.35
C GLU A 44 25.53 -42.24 -3.66
N ASP A 45 26.63 -41.92 -2.95
CA ASP A 45 27.54 -40.81 -3.15
C ASP A 45 28.37 -41.01 -4.44
N GLU A 46 28.58 -39.97 -5.24
CA GLU A 46 29.75 -39.88 -6.13
C GLU A 46 30.33 -38.45 -6.14
N GLU A 47 31.54 -38.34 -5.61
CA GLU A 47 32.46 -37.20 -5.76
C GLU A 47 33.01 -37.13 -7.19
N GLY A 48 33.28 -35.91 -7.69
CA GLY A 48 33.89 -35.72 -9.01
C GLY A 48 34.33 -34.29 -9.31
N GLU A 49 35.50 -33.94 -8.77
CA GLU A 49 36.61 -33.17 -9.35
C GLU A 49 36.40 -31.75 -9.92
N GLU A 50 37.16 -30.82 -9.32
CA GLU A 50 37.56 -29.53 -9.87
C GLU A 50 38.42 -29.71 -11.13
N GLU A 51 38.11 -29.00 -12.22
CA GLU A 51 39.11 -28.57 -13.19
C GLU A 51 38.92 -27.08 -13.51
N GLY A 52 40.01 -26.33 -13.31
CA GLY A 52 40.12 -24.93 -13.70
C GLY A 52 40.28 -24.80 -15.21
N VAL A 53 39.71 -23.72 -15.75
CA VAL A 53 40.02 -23.25 -17.10
C VAL A 53 40.29 -21.76 -17.06
N GLU A 54 41.36 -21.43 -17.77
CA GLU A 54 42.15 -20.21 -17.80
C GLU A 54 41.38 -19.00 -18.37
N ASP A 55 41.79 -17.83 -17.91
CA ASP A 55 41.48 -16.52 -18.49
C ASP A 55 41.95 -16.44 -19.94
N ASP A 56 41.07 -16.02 -20.86
CA ASP A 56 41.48 -15.35 -22.09
C ASP A 56 40.45 -14.25 -22.42
N ASP A 57 40.95 -13.03 -22.45
CA ASP A 57 40.30 -11.82 -22.93
C ASP A 57 39.94 -11.96 -24.42
N ASP A 58 38.70 -11.66 -24.79
CA ASP A 58 38.43 -11.04 -26.10
C ASP A 58 37.16 -10.19 -26.06
N GLU A 59 37.37 -8.91 -26.37
CA GLU A 59 36.36 -7.88 -26.53
C GLU A 59 35.44 -8.18 -27.73
N ASP A 60 34.13 -8.18 -27.53
CA ASP A 60 33.19 -7.84 -28.61
C ASP A 60 32.11 -6.88 -28.08
N ALA A 61 32.26 -5.62 -28.48
CA ALA A 61 31.32 -4.54 -28.25
C ALA A 61 30.32 -4.47 -29.40
N THR A 62 29.07 -4.90 -29.18
CA THR A 62 27.94 -4.44 -30.00
C THR A 62 26.66 -4.16 -29.18
N ALA A 63 26.46 -2.88 -28.91
CA ALA A 63 25.19 -2.14 -28.89
C ALA A 63 23.97 -2.70 -28.09
N SER A 64 23.78 -2.14 -26.90
CA SER A 64 22.46 -1.63 -26.49
C SER A 64 22.64 -0.45 -25.53
N ASP A 65 22.88 0.74 -26.10
CA ASP A 65 22.70 2.00 -25.40
C ASP A 65 21.19 2.24 -25.24
N SER A 66 20.64 1.78 -24.13
CA SER A 66 19.35 2.25 -23.61
C SER A 66 19.59 3.18 -22.41
N ASN A 67 20.10 4.37 -22.72
CA ASN A 67 19.79 5.67 -22.12
C ASN A 67 19.40 5.72 -20.61
N SER A 68 20.28 5.30 -19.70
CA SER A 68 20.22 5.69 -18.29
C SER A 68 21.00 7.00 -18.07
N ASN A 69 20.38 8.14 -18.38
CA ASN A 69 21.05 9.45 -18.31
C ASN A 69 20.69 10.21 -17.01
N TYR A 70 21.59 10.13 -16.00
CA TYR A 70 21.77 10.96 -14.78
C TYR A 70 20.58 11.09 -13.79
N SER A 71 20.71 10.86 -12.48
CA SER A 71 21.72 11.30 -11.50
C SER A 71 22.20 10.12 -10.65
N SER A 72 23.51 9.90 -10.54
CA SER A 72 24.04 9.07 -9.46
C SER A 72 23.85 9.83 -8.16
N ALA A 73 22.79 9.55 -7.42
CA ALA A 73 22.81 9.86 -6.00
C ALA A 73 23.96 9.03 -5.43
N SER A 74 25.10 9.68 -5.16
CA SER A 74 26.32 9.08 -4.63
C SER A 74 26.09 8.15 -3.43
N GLU A 75 24.93 8.29 -2.81
CA GLU A 75 24.48 7.49 -1.69
C GLU A 75 23.99 6.08 -2.03
N ASP A 76 23.41 5.84 -3.21
CA ASP A 76 23.02 4.47 -3.63
C ASP A 76 24.26 3.59 -3.89
N ALA A 77 25.41 4.24 -4.14
CA ALA A 77 26.71 3.59 -4.23
C ALA A 77 27.39 3.34 -2.86
N LEU A 78 26.80 3.81 -1.75
CA LEU A 78 27.35 3.53 -0.42
C LEU A 78 27.23 2.03 -0.11
N PRO A 79 28.19 1.44 0.63
CA PRO A 79 28.08 0.05 1.06
C PRO A 79 26.74 -0.19 1.78
N PRO A 80 25.99 -1.24 1.40
CA PRO A 80 24.73 -1.55 2.05
C PRO A 80 24.93 -1.88 3.53
N ILE A 81 23.93 -1.60 4.35
CA ILE A 81 23.94 -1.90 5.78
C ILE A 81 23.26 -3.24 6.00
N HIS A 82 23.97 -4.19 6.62
CA HIS A 82 23.47 -5.52 6.94
C HIS A 82 23.20 -5.63 8.44
N GLU A 83 21.92 -5.61 8.82
CA GLU A 83 21.48 -5.67 10.22
C GLU A 83 20.17 -6.45 10.32
N TYR A 84 19.91 -7.13 11.43
CA TYR A 84 18.64 -7.80 11.69
C TYR A 84 18.17 -8.78 10.59
N ASP A 85 19.12 -9.43 9.91
CA ASP A 85 18.87 -10.34 8.77
C ASP A 85 18.36 -9.66 7.49
N HIS A 86 18.46 -8.33 7.42
CA HIS A 86 18.03 -7.51 6.29
C HIS A 86 19.14 -6.65 5.71
N VAL A 87 18.92 -6.21 4.47
CA VAL A 87 19.74 -5.21 3.80
C VAL A 87 19.02 -3.88 3.81
N TYR A 88 19.73 -2.83 4.22
CA TYR A 88 19.25 -1.45 4.22
C TYR A 88 20.14 -0.58 3.34
N HIS A 89 19.56 0.51 2.85
CA HIS A 89 20.28 1.48 2.04
C HIS A 89 21.48 2.09 2.80
N GLY A 90 22.62 2.19 2.12
CA GLY A 90 23.92 2.56 2.72
C GLY A 90 23.96 3.96 3.35
N SER A 91 23.05 4.85 2.98
CA SER A 91 22.94 6.18 3.61
C SER A 91 22.44 6.15 5.05
N GLY A 92 21.78 5.06 5.48
CA GLY A 92 21.12 4.96 6.78
C GLY A 92 19.91 5.88 6.96
N ARG A 93 19.50 6.62 5.92
CA ARG A 93 18.35 7.55 5.98
C ARG A 93 17.01 6.81 5.93
N MET A 94 16.98 5.69 5.20
CA MET A 94 15.86 4.75 5.18
C MET A 94 15.95 3.82 6.39
N VAL A 95 14.82 3.68 7.10
CA VAL A 95 14.68 2.70 8.19
C VAL A 95 13.95 1.44 7.73
N THR A 96 13.34 1.48 6.54
CA THR A 96 12.84 0.29 5.85
C THR A 96 14.00 -0.40 5.13
N PRO A 97 14.02 -1.75 5.10
CA PRO A 97 14.99 -2.46 4.27
C PRO A 97 14.75 -2.19 2.78
N ASN A 98 15.75 -2.51 1.95
CA ASN A 98 15.68 -2.40 0.50
C ASN A 98 16.06 -3.73 -0.18
N ASP A 99 15.65 -4.84 0.44
CA ASP A 99 15.87 -6.20 -0.04
C ASP A 99 14.62 -6.82 -0.68
N ARG A 100 14.76 -8.09 -1.10
CA ARG A 100 13.68 -8.87 -1.72
C ARG A 100 12.46 -9.02 -0.82
N CYS A 101 12.64 -9.13 0.50
CA CYS A 101 11.55 -9.30 1.44
C CYS A 101 10.70 -8.03 1.50
N GLU A 102 11.34 -6.85 1.56
CA GLU A 102 10.62 -5.59 1.45
C GLU A 102 9.91 -5.45 0.10
N ASN A 103 10.55 -5.87 -1.00
CA ASN A 103 9.93 -5.79 -2.32
C ASN A 103 8.63 -6.62 -2.40
N GLU A 104 8.62 -7.80 -1.78
CA GLU A 104 7.42 -8.64 -1.65
C GLU A 104 6.34 -7.95 -0.80
N ARG A 105 6.72 -7.37 0.34
CA ARG A 105 5.82 -6.59 1.20
C ARG A 105 5.18 -5.42 0.43
N GLN A 106 5.96 -4.72 -0.40
CA GLN A 106 5.49 -3.64 -1.28
C GLN A 106 4.50 -4.15 -2.33
N GLY A 107 4.67 -5.38 -2.82
CA GLY A 107 3.70 -6.06 -3.69
C GLY A 107 2.34 -6.28 -3.00
N TYR A 108 2.33 -6.81 -1.77
CA TYR A 108 1.09 -6.94 -0.99
C TYR A 108 0.45 -5.58 -0.70
N GLN A 109 1.28 -4.58 -0.39
CA GLN A 109 0.81 -3.22 -0.17
C GLN A 109 0.17 -2.61 -1.43
N HIS A 110 0.75 -2.85 -2.61
CA HIS A 110 0.17 -2.41 -3.87
C HIS A 110 -1.20 -3.07 -4.12
N GLU A 111 -1.31 -4.39 -3.92
CA GLU A 111 -2.59 -5.10 -4.04
C GLU A 111 -3.62 -4.53 -3.07
N LEU A 112 -3.22 -4.25 -1.82
CA LEU A 112 -4.09 -3.68 -0.80
C LEU A 112 -4.67 -2.32 -1.21
N PHE A 113 -3.83 -1.43 -1.73
CA PHE A 113 -4.28 -0.12 -2.22
C PHE A 113 -5.25 -0.27 -3.40
N THR A 114 -4.94 -1.12 -4.37
CA THR A 114 -5.80 -1.38 -5.53
C THR A 114 -7.16 -1.92 -5.09
N LEU A 115 -7.20 -2.82 -4.09
CA LEU A 115 -8.47 -3.30 -3.49
C LEU A 115 -9.25 -2.20 -2.77
N CYS A 116 -8.56 -1.29 -2.07
CA CYS A 116 -9.20 -0.12 -1.43
C CYS A 116 -9.78 0.87 -2.46
N LEU A 117 -9.25 0.85 -3.67
CA LEU A 117 -9.69 1.67 -4.80
C LEU A 117 -10.67 0.93 -5.74
N GLY A 118 -11.12 -0.27 -5.36
CA GLY A 118 -12.08 -1.04 -6.16
C GLY A 118 -11.51 -1.49 -7.51
N GLY A 119 -10.21 -1.76 -7.57
CA GLY A 119 -9.50 -2.15 -8.79
C GLY A 119 -8.87 -0.99 -9.57
N ALA A 120 -9.07 0.26 -9.16
CA ALA A 120 -8.41 1.40 -9.78
C ALA A 120 -6.99 1.61 -9.22
N LEU A 121 -6.11 2.21 -10.03
CA LEU A 121 -4.74 2.56 -9.63
C LEU A 121 -4.63 3.88 -8.87
N THR A 122 -5.67 4.72 -8.91
CA THR A 122 -5.65 6.06 -8.30
C THR A 122 -6.99 6.38 -7.64
N PHE A 123 -6.94 7.16 -6.57
CA PHE A 123 -8.12 7.82 -5.99
C PHE A 123 -8.53 9.06 -6.81
N THR A 124 -7.56 9.68 -7.46
CA THR A 124 -7.68 10.84 -8.32
C THR A 124 -8.27 10.44 -9.66
N LYS A 125 -9.29 11.18 -10.11
CA LYS A 125 -9.87 10.93 -11.43
C LYS A 125 -8.99 11.57 -12.48
N LEU A 126 -8.16 10.76 -13.13
CA LEU A 126 -7.30 11.17 -14.23
C LEU A 126 -8.07 11.06 -15.57
N PRO A 127 -7.86 11.97 -16.54
CA PRO A 127 -8.54 11.96 -17.83
C PRO A 127 -7.86 11.00 -18.83
N LEU A 128 -7.45 9.80 -18.39
CA LEU A 128 -6.64 8.88 -19.19
C LEU A 128 -7.40 8.37 -20.43
N GLU A 129 -8.70 8.20 -20.30
CA GLU A 129 -9.59 7.77 -21.38
C GLU A 129 -9.75 8.81 -22.50
N LYS A 130 -9.30 10.05 -22.27
CA LYS A 130 -9.38 11.15 -23.23
C LYS A 130 -8.05 11.40 -23.95
N LEU A 131 -7.01 10.66 -23.60
CA LEU A 131 -5.72 10.76 -24.27
C LEU A 131 -5.85 10.19 -25.68
N THR A 132 -5.20 10.84 -26.64
CA THR A 132 -5.12 10.35 -28.01
C THR A 132 -3.66 10.38 -28.47
N PRO A 133 -3.25 9.50 -29.41
CA PRO A 133 -1.88 9.48 -29.92
C PRO A 133 -1.41 10.80 -30.56
N GLU A 134 -2.35 11.65 -30.98
CA GLU A 134 -2.07 12.96 -31.59
C GLU A 134 -1.90 14.08 -30.56
N ALA A 135 -2.32 13.86 -29.32
CA ALA A 135 -2.16 14.81 -28.22
C ALA A 135 -0.77 14.64 -27.57
N PRO A 136 -0.24 15.69 -26.88
CA PRO A 136 0.94 15.53 -26.05
C PRO A 136 0.73 14.42 -25.00
N HIS A 137 1.77 13.63 -24.75
CA HIS A 137 1.75 12.57 -23.73
C HIS A 137 1.43 13.14 -22.35
N PHE A 138 0.76 12.31 -21.55
CA PHE A 138 0.44 12.63 -20.17
C PHE A 138 1.60 12.21 -19.27
N HIS A 139 2.26 13.16 -18.62
CA HIS A 139 3.46 12.89 -17.85
C HIS A 139 3.14 12.69 -16.36
N ILE A 140 3.61 11.58 -15.80
CA ILE A 140 3.45 11.22 -14.40
C ILE A 140 4.81 11.17 -13.71
N LEU A 141 4.90 11.71 -12.50
CA LEU A 141 5.99 11.43 -11.56
C LEU A 141 5.47 10.52 -10.45
N ASP A 142 6.08 9.36 -10.25
CA ASP A 142 5.86 8.47 -9.12
C ASP A 142 7.03 8.64 -8.12
N VAL A 143 6.76 9.32 -7.01
CA VAL A 143 7.76 9.71 -6.03
C VAL A 143 7.95 8.59 -5.01
N GLY A 144 9.19 8.16 -4.79
CA GLY A 144 9.53 7.04 -3.91
C GLY A 144 8.82 5.76 -4.36
N CYS A 145 9.05 5.38 -5.62
CA CYS A 145 8.31 4.32 -6.29
C CYS A 145 8.64 2.91 -5.76
N GLY A 146 9.63 2.75 -4.87
CA GLY A 146 10.03 1.47 -4.30
C GLY A 146 10.42 0.47 -5.38
N GLY A 147 9.84 -0.73 -5.34
CA GLY A 147 10.00 -1.74 -6.40
C GLY A 147 9.29 -1.44 -7.73
N GLY A 148 8.69 -0.26 -7.87
CA GLY A 148 8.07 0.18 -9.13
C GLY A 148 6.72 -0.48 -9.45
N HIS A 149 6.10 -1.19 -8.50
CA HIS A 149 4.86 -1.96 -8.70
C HIS A 149 3.73 -1.13 -9.35
N TRP A 150 3.48 0.08 -8.82
CA TRP A 150 2.45 0.98 -9.35
C TRP A 150 2.81 1.55 -10.72
N ALA A 151 4.03 2.06 -10.85
CA ALA A 151 4.53 2.67 -12.07
C ALA A 151 4.47 1.69 -13.25
N MET A 152 4.82 0.42 -12.98
CA MET A 152 4.72 -0.68 -13.92
C MET A 152 3.28 -0.90 -14.40
N GLU A 153 2.32 -1.08 -13.48
CA GLU A 153 0.92 -1.32 -13.85
C GLU A 153 0.30 -0.10 -14.57
N MET A 154 0.62 1.12 -14.12
CA MET A 154 0.17 2.36 -14.76
C MET A 154 0.66 2.47 -16.20
N ALA A 155 1.96 2.24 -16.43
CA ALA A 155 2.57 2.32 -17.76
C ALA A 155 2.06 1.22 -18.69
N GLN A 156 1.92 -0.01 -18.20
CA GLN A 156 1.41 -1.15 -18.97
C GLN A 156 -0.05 -0.97 -19.40
N THR A 157 -0.89 -0.42 -18.52
CA THR A 157 -2.32 -0.24 -18.79
C THR A 157 -2.64 1.05 -19.56
N ASN A 158 -1.70 2.01 -19.63
CA ASN A 158 -1.90 3.30 -20.28
C ASN A 158 -0.71 3.69 -21.18
N PRO A 159 -0.65 3.18 -22.44
CA PRO A 159 0.48 3.42 -23.36
C PRO A 159 0.72 4.88 -23.77
N LEU A 160 -0.24 5.78 -23.51
CA LEU A 160 -0.16 7.22 -23.82
C LEU A 160 0.29 8.07 -22.62
N VAL A 161 0.67 7.40 -21.54
CA VAL A 161 1.20 8.00 -20.32
C VAL A 161 2.69 7.73 -20.27
N ASP A 162 3.49 8.76 -20.05
CA ASP A 162 4.91 8.59 -19.72
C ASP A 162 5.06 8.66 -18.20
N VAL A 163 5.53 7.57 -17.59
CA VAL A 163 5.76 7.48 -16.16
C VAL A 163 7.25 7.62 -15.87
N LEU A 164 7.60 8.54 -14.98
CA LEU A 164 8.92 8.63 -14.36
C LEU A 164 8.80 8.21 -12.90
N GLY A 165 9.41 7.11 -12.51
CA GLY A 165 9.57 6.73 -11.11
C GLY A 165 10.88 7.26 -10.55
N ILE A 166 10.86 7.87 -9.36
CA ILE A 166 12.08 8.20 -8.62
C ILE A 166 12.15 7.38 -7.33
N GLU A 167 13.34 6.87 -7.01
CA GLU A 167 13.59 6.09 -5.80
C GLU A 167 15.01 6.35 -5.29
N LEU A 168 15.21 6.33 -3.97
CA LEU A 168 16.53 6.54 -3.38
C LEU A 168 17.45 5.34 -3.64
N SER A 169 16.88 4.14 -3.67
CA SER A 169 17.58 2.87 -3.78
C SER A 169 17.31 2.15 -5.11
N SER A 170 18.35 1.76 -5.85
CA SER A 170 18.19 0.96 -7.08
C SER A 170 17.86 -0.51 -6.84
N ALA A 171 18.12 -1.02 -5.63
CA ALA A 171 18.12 -2.45 -5.30
C ALA A 171 16.86 -3.24 -5.72
N ASN A 172 15.68 -2.63 -5.62
CA ASN A 172 14.39 -3.29 -5.88
C ASN A 172 13.74 -2.87 -7.20
N LEU A 173 14.36 -1.98 -7.97
CA LEU A 173 13.80 -1.52 -9.24
C LEU A 173 13.80 -2.65 -10.29
N PRO A 174 12.75 -2.74 -11.12
CA PRO A 174 12.67 -3.74 -12.17
C PRO A 174 13.68 -3.42 -13.29
N LYS A 175 14.32 -4.47 -13.81
CA LYS A 175 15.28 -4.36 -14.92
C LYS A 175 14.61 -4.20 -16.28
N GLU A 176 13.46 -4.86 -16.45
CA GLU A 176 12.68 -4.82 -17.68
C GLU A 176 11.44 -3.95 -17.46
N VAL A 177 11.30 -2.92 -18.31
CA VAL A 177 10.24 -1.91 -18.18
C VAL A 177 9.58 -1.63 -19.53
N PRO A 178 8.29 -1.24 -19.55
CA PRO A 178 7.62 -0.72 -20.73
C PRO A 178 8.35 0.49 -21.33
N PRO A 179 8.22 0.76 -22.64
CA PRO A 179 8.91 1.86 -23.30
C PRO A 179 8.47 3.26 -22.81
N ASN A 180 7.33 3.35 -22.14
CA ASN A 180 6.76 4.56 -21.56
C ASN A 180 6.98 4.66 -20.03
N LEU A 181 7.92 3.87 -19.48
CA LEU A 181 8.33 3.92 -18.09
C LEU A 181 9.84 4.13 -17.99
N THR A 182 10.27 5.05 -17.14
CA THR A 182 11.67 5.26 -16.80
C THR A 182 11.82 5.37 -15.29
N PHE A 183 12.92 4.87 -14.75
CA PHE A 183 13.29 5.05 -13.35
C PHE A 183 14.56 5.89 -13.24
N GLU A 184 14.58 6.82 -12.28
CA GLU A 184 15.75 7.62 -11.92
C GLU A 184 16.08 7.38 -10.43
N ILE A 185 17.36 7.15 -10.13
CA ILE A 185 17.82 7.09 -8.73
C ILE A 185 17.94 8.53 -8.22
N ALA A 186 17.04 8.93 -7.34
CA ALA A 186 16.96 10.29 -6.87
C ALA A 186 16.36 10.36 -5.47
N ASP A 187 16.92 11.25 -4.67
CA ASP A 187 16.36 11.58 -3.37
C ASP A 187 15.19 12.55 -3.52
N ALA A 188 13.99 12.09 -3.18
CA ALA A 188 12.79 12.91 -3.19
C ALA A 188 12.86 14.10 -2.21
N ALA A 189 13.74 14.03 -1.20
CA ALA A 189 14.01 15.10 -0.26
C ALA A 189 15.03 16.13 -0.77
N GLU A 190 15.60 15.98 -1.97
CA GLU A 190 16.42 17.02 -2.60
C GLU A 190 15.60 17.89 -3.56
N ASP A 191 16.22 18.92 -4.15
CA ASP A 191 15.56 19.79 -5.13
C ASP A 191 15.39 19.04 -6.46
N TRP A 192 14.15 19.02 -6.97
CA TRP A 192 13.84 18.32 -8.21
C TRP A 192 14.23 19.15 -9.45
N PRO A 193 14.56 18.50 -10.58
CA PRO A 193 14.74 19.18 -11.84
C PRO A 193 13.49 19.98 -12.21
N PRO A 194 13.60 21.14 -12.89
CA PRO A 194 12.48 22.02 -13.21
C PRO A 194 11.60 21.47 -14.34
N ARG A 195 11.01 20.29 -14.11
CA ARG A 195 10.09 19.56 -14.98
C ARG A 195 8.66 19.71 -14.43
N LEU A 196 7.67 19.74 -15.31
CA LEU A 196 6.26 19.82 -14.91
C LEU A 196 5.50 18.58 -15.33
N TYR A 197 4.66 18.07 -14.42
CA TYR A 197 3.92 16.82 -14.59
C TYR A 197 2.41 17.07 -14.60
N ASP A 198 1.67 16.25 -15.35
CA ASP A 198 0.20 16.28 -15.34
C ASP A 198 -0.36 15.62 -14.08
N PHE A 199 0.37 14.64 -13.54
CA PHE A 199 0.06 13.99 -12.28
C PHE A 199 1.33 13.68 -11.48
N ILE A 200 1.28 13.89 -10.16
CA ILE A 200 2.33 13.46 -9.24
C ILE A 200 1.71 12.54 -8.21
N HIS A 201 2.24 11.33 -8.12
CA HIS A 201 1.80 10.29 -7.23
C HIS A 201 2.85 10.11 -6.12
N LEU A 202 2.40 10.15 -4.87
CA LEU A 202 3.22 9.88 -3.70
C LEU A 202 2.49 8.83 -2.88
N ARG A 203 3.08 7.65 -2.69
CA ARG A 203 2.41 6.56 -2.00
C ARG A 203 3.33 5.77 -1.08
N ASN A 204 2.99 5.79 0.20
CA ASN A 204 3.63 5.01 1.26
C ASN A 204 5.13 5.28 1.41
N LEU A 205 5.48 6.54 1.67
CA LEU A 205 6.85 7.04 1.80
C LEU A 205 7.37 7.04 3.24
N VAL A 206 6.50 6.77 4.22
CA VAL A 206 6.90 6.71 5.64
C VAL A 206 8.00 5.68 5.87
N GLY A 207 9.07 6.08 6.55
CA GLY A 207 10.26 5.26 6.75
C GLY A 207 11.26 5.25 5.58
N GLY A 208 10.89 5.81 4.42
CA GLY A 208 11.72 5.91 3.21
C GLY A 208 12.71 7.08 3.16
N GLY A 209 12.99 7.73 4.29
CA GLY A 209 14.00 8.80 4.39
C GLY A 209 13.47 10.24 4.33
N ILE A 210 12.16 10.45 4.14
CA ILE A 210 11.56 11.78 4.18
C ILE A 210 11.48 12.30 5.63
N ARG A 211 12.04 13.49 5.88
CA ARG A 211 11.99 14.18 7.19
C ARG A 211 11.15 15.45 7.19
N ASP A 212 11.09 16.15 6.06
CA ASP A 212 10.30 17.37 5.89
C ASP A 212 9.17 17.13 4.88
N TRP A 213 8.06 16.60 5.39
CA TRP A 213 6.85 16.34 4.61
C TRP A 213 6.25 17.61 4.02
N LYS A 214 6.32 18.74 4.73
CA LYS A 214 5.78 20.00 4.21
C LYS A 214 6.56 20.44 2.98
N ARG A 215 7.90 20.42 3.04
CA ARG A 215 8.76 20.73 1.88
C ARG A 215 8.45 19.79 0.72
N LEU A 216 8.31 18.49 0.95
CA LEU A 216 7.98 17.52 -0.10
C LEU A 216 6.64 17.85 -0.78
N ILE A 217 5.58 18.13 -0.02
CA ILE A 217 4.26 18.49 -0.57
C ILE A 217 4.32 19.83 -1.34
N VAL A 218 5.05 20.83 -0.84
CA VAL A 218 5.26 22.10 -1.53
C VAL A 218 5.95 21.87 -2.87
N GLN A 219 7.08 21.15 -2.85
CA GLN A 219 7.84 20.81 -4.05
C GLN A 219 6.99 20.05 -5.07
N ALA A 220 6.27 19.01 -4.64
CA ALA A 220 5.38 18.27 -5.51
C ALA A 220 4.33 19.19 -6.16
N PHE A 221 3.68 20.06 -5.37
CA PHE A 221 2.68 20.97 -5.90
C PHE A 221 3.25 22.00 -6.90
N GLU A 222 4.49 22.48 -6.69
CA GLU A 222 5.17 23.41 -7.58
C GLU A 222 5.53 22.78 -8.94
N HIS A 223 5.80 21.47 -8.96
CA HIS A 223 6.13 20.68 -10.16
C HIS A 223 4.90 20.17 -10.92
N LEU A 224 3.68 20.51 -10.50
CA LEU A 224 2.47 20.23 -11.30
C LEU A 224 2.30 21.21 -12.45
N LYS A 225 1.88 20.78 -13.63
CA LYS A 225 1.37 21.70 -14.66
C LYS A 225 0.15 22.47 -14.13
N PRO A 226 -0.21 23.65 -14.70
CA PRO A 226 -1.49 24.27 -14.41
C PRO A 226 -2.64 23.30 -14.73
N GLY A 227 -3.49 23.01 -13.75
CA GLY A 227 -4.55 22.00 -13.87
C GLY A 227 -4.11 20.56 -13.57
N GLY A 228 -2.80 20.32 -13.36
CA GLY A 228 -2.25 19.04 -12.95
C GLY A 228 -2.72 18.63 -11.54
N GLN A 229 -2.67 17.33 -11.26
CA GLN A 229 -3.22 16.74 -10.04
C GLN A 229 -2.12 16.08 -9.19
N LEU A 230 -2.30 16.09 -7.87
CA LEU A 230 -1.44 15.38 -6.93
C LEU A 230 -2.28 14.37 -6.15
N GLU A 231 -1.72 13.19 -5.95
CA GLU A 231 -2.24 12.18 -5.03
C GLU A 231 -1.19 11.83 -3.99
N PHE A 232 -1.60 11.90 -2.72
CA PHE A 232 -0.81 11.47 -1.57
C PHE A 232 -1.57 10.37 -0.84
N THR A 233 -0.95 9.20 -0.71
CA THR A 233 -1.59 8.03 -0.11
C THR A 233 -0.67 7.37 0.91
N GLU A 234 -1.17 7.10 2.11
CA GLU A 234 -0.37 6.49 3.19
C GLU A 234 -1.15 5.44 3.96
N VAL A 235 -0.45 4.40 4.41
CA VAL A 235 -0.92 3.48 5.45
C VAL A 235 -0.33 3.94 6.78
N THR A 236 -1.16 4.34 7.73
CA THR A 236 -0.66 4.76 9.05
C THR A 236 -0.06 3.54 9.78
N PRO A 237 1.18 3.59 10.29
CA PRO A 237 1.83 2.46 10.98
C PRO A 237 1.34 2.29 12.44
N LEU A 238 0.15 2.79 12.74
CA LEU A 238 -0.48 2.75 14.07
C LEU A 238 -1.71 1.85 14.05
N PHE A 239 -1.96 1.24 15.19
CA PHE A 239 -3.10 0.35 15.43
C PHE A 239 -4.16 1.08 16.23
N PHE A 240 -5.39 0.96 15.76
CA PHE A 240 -6.55 1.59 16.37
C PHE A 240 -7.53 0.51 16.80
N GLY A 241 -8.32 0.76 17.85
CA GLY A 241 -9.22 -0.24 18.40
C GLY A 241 -10.39 -0.60 17.48
N VAL A 242 -10.94 0.38 16.78
CA VAL A 242 -11.98 0.30 15.73
C VAL A 242 -11.97 1.61 14.92
N ASP A 243 -12.61 1.58 13.76
CA ASP A 243 -12.97 2.79 13.00
C ASP A 243 -13.65 3.83 13.92
N PRO A 244 -13.08 5.05 14.04
CA PRO A 244 -13.65 6.15 14.81
C PRO A 244 -14.90 6.81 14.19
N ASP A 245 -15.41 6.42 13.00
CA ASP A 245 -16.65 6.96 12.38
C ASP A 245 -17.69 5.84 12.05
N PRO A 246 -19.02 6.09 11.95
CA PRO A 246 -19.99 5.66 12.94
C PRO A 246 -21.15 4.82 12.34
N MET A 247 -21.18 3.53 12.63
CA MET A 247 -22.43 2.92 13.13
C MET A 247 -22.35 2.72 14.65
N ALA A 248 -21.47 3.50 15.29
CA ALA A 248 -21.07 3.32 16.68
C ALA A 248 -22.19 3.57 17.70
N GLU A 249 -23.26 4.35 17.43
CA GLU A 249 -24.41 4.50 18.36
C GLU A 249 -25.76 4.87 17.70
N THR A 250 -26.22 4.18 16.65
CA THR A 250 -27.61 4.40 16.15
C THR A 250 -28.35 3.11 15.85
N THR A 251 -28.85 2.44 16.89
CA THR A 251 -30.21 1.87 16.94
C THR A 251 -30.71 1.78 18.39
N SER A 252 -31.59 2.73 18.71
CA SER A 252 -32.61 2.76 19.77
C SER A 252 -32.21 2.58 21.25
N GLU A 253 -32.22 3.69 21.99
CA GLU A 253 -32.66 3.74 23.38
C GLU A 253 -34.15 3.35 23.52
N THR A 254 -34.50 2.10 23.21
CA THR A 254 -35.75 1.48 23.65
C THR A 254 -35.57 -0.03 23.75
N SER A 255 -34.84 -0.49 24.76
CA SER A 255 -35.06 -1.83 25.29
C SER A 255 -34.90 -1.80 26.80
N SER A 256 -36.04 -1.65 27.46
CA SER A 256 -36.24 -2.03 28.84
C SER A 256 -35.79 -3.48 29.04
N GLY A 257 -34.80 -3.69 29.92
CA GLY A 257 -34.54 -4.95 30.61
C GLY A 257 -34.09 -6.13 29.75
N ALA A 258 -32.78 -6.26 29.54
CA ALA A 258 -32.10 -7.55 29.41
C ALA A 258 -30.59 -7.36 29.63
N ASP A 259 -30.07 -8.13 30.59
CA ASP A 259 -28.68 -8.51 30.85
C ASP A 259 -27.57 -7.76 30.06
N ASP A 260 -26.83 -6.91 30.78
CA ASP A 260 -25.60 -6.21 30.37
C ASP A 260 -24.43 -7.22 30.20
N THR A 261 -24.61 -8.21 29.33
CA THR A 261 -23.49 -9.01 28.83
C THR A 261 -22.69 -8.10 27.90
N GLU A 262 -21.59 -7.56 28.45
CA GLU A 262 -20.54 -6.79 27.79
C GLU A 262 -20.47 -7.08 26.29
N LYS A 263 -21.00 -6.17 25.46
CA LYS A 263 -20.57 -6.09 24.07
C LYS A 263 -19.05 -5.86 24.14
N PRO A 264 -18.20 -6.73 23.54
CA PRO A 264 -16.76 -6.56 23.61
C PRO A 264 -16.43 -5.18 23.07
N ARG A 265 -15.98 -4.28 23.96
CA ARG A 265 -15.46 -2.98 23.56
C ARG A 265 -14.31 -3.30 22.63
N ALA A 266 -14.37 -2.78 21.42
CA ALA A 266 -13.26 -2.80 20.50
C ALA A 266 -11.96 -2.46 21.23
N ALA A 267 -11.06 -3.42 21.29
CA ALA A 267 -9.85 -3.34 22.10
C ALA A 267 -8.63 -3.57 21.21
N VAL A 268 -7.63 -2.72 21.40
CA VAL A 268 -6.25 -2.99 21.03
C VAL A 268 -5.64 -3.80 22.17
N GLY A 269 -4.84 -4.80 21.86
CA GLY A 269 -4.18 -5.60 22.89
C GLY A 269 -3.08 -4.83 23.61
N ALA A 270 -2.67 -5.33 24.77
CA ALA A 270 -1.70 -4.65 25.64
C ALA A 270 -0.32 -4.51 24.98
N ALA A 271 0.14 -5.53 24.24
CA ALA A 271 1.40 -5.50 23.53
C ALA A 271 1.37 -4.48 22.38
N THR A 272 0.26 -4.39 21.66
CA THR A 272 0.08 -3.40 20.59
C THR A 272 0.03 -1.97 21.14
N ILE A 273 -0.58 -1.76 22.32
CA ILE A 273 -0.55 -0.47 23.04
C ILE A 273 0.88 -0.12 23.47
N GLU A 274 1.61 -1.07 24.05
CA GLU A 274 3.03 -0.92 24.42
C GLU A 274 3.88 -0.56 23.20
N TYR A 275 3.74 -1.31 22.11
CA TYR A 275 4.42 -1.04 20.84
C TYR A 275 4.12 0.36 20.32
N GLY A 276 2.85 0.76 20.28
CA GLY A 276 2.47 2.10 19.80
C GLY A 276 3.08 3.23 20.64
N ALA A 277 3.15 3.05 21.96
CA ALA A 277 3.76 4.03 22.86
C ALA A 277 5.28 4.14 22.64
N VAL A 278 5.98 3.00 22.59
CA VAL A 278 7.43 2.96 22.37
C VAL A 278 7.78 3.48 20.97
N PHE A 279 7.02 3.09 19.96
CA PHE A 279 7.17 3.56 18.59
C PHE A 279 7.05 5.10 18.51
N ALA A 280 6.01 5.67 19.11
CA ALA A 280 5.79 7.11 19.11
C ALA A 280 6.91 7.87 19.84
N GLU A 281 7.41 7.35 20.96
CA GLU A 281 8.56 7.90 21.69
C GLU A 281 9.81 7.92 20.81
N ILE A 282 10.15 6.79 20.20
CA ILE A 282 11.35 6.64 19.35
C ILE A 282 11.25 7.51 18.09
N ALA A 283 10.11 7.47 17.40
CA ALA A 283 9.88 8.30 16.22
C ALA A 283 10.06 9.79 16.54
N THR A 284 9.53 10.25 17.67
CA THR A 284 9.70 11.62 18.14
C THR A 284 11.16 11.94 18.45
N ALA A 285 11.87 11.06 19.16
CA ALA A 285 13.27 11.24 19.52
C ALA A 285 14.20 11.29 18.29
N GLN A 286 13.87 10.53 17.24
CA GLN A 286 14.62 10.51 15.98
C GLN A 286 14.17 11.60 14.98
N GLY A 287 13.12 12.37 15.30
CA GLY A 287 12.56 13.38 14.42
C GLY A 287 12.01 12.79 13.11
N ILE A 288 11.34 11.64 13.21
CA ILE A 288 10.68 10.99 12.07
C ILE A 288 9.17 11.08 12.28
N ASP A 289 8.48 11.74 11.35
CA ASP A 289 7.01 11.75 11.32
C ASP A 289 6.51 10.58 10.47
N PHE A 290 5.88 9.63 11.13
CA PHE A 290 5.30 8.42 10.53
C PHE A 290 3.81 8.54 10.21
N ASP A 291 3.17 9.68 10.51
CA ASP A 291 1.78 9.94 10.11
C ASP A 291 1.63 11.40 9.65
N PRO A 292 2.15 11.75 8.46
CA PRO A 292 2.02 13.10 7.93
C PRO A 292 0.58 13.43 7.49
N THR A 293 -0.27 12.41 7.35
CA THR A 293 -1.61 12.52 6.74
C THR A 293 -2.49 13.64 7.30
N PRO A 294 -2.52 13.94 8.62
CA PRO A 294 -3.38 15.00 9.16
C PRO A 294 -3.00 16.40 8.67
N ASN A 295 -1.76 16.59 8.22
CA ASN A 295 -1.24 17.90 7.82
C ASN A 295 -1.25 18.15 6.31
N VAL A 296 -1.29 17.10 5.48
CA VAL A 296 -1.17 17.20 4.02
C VAL A 296 -2.32 18.02 3.42
N ARG A 297 -3.57 17.77 3.83
CA ARG A 297 -4.73 18.54 3.35
C ARG A 297 -4.63 20.03 3.73
N PRO A 298 -4.35 20.41 4.99
CA PRO A 298 -4.06 21.79 5.36
C PRO A 298 -2.96 22.45 4.50
N TRP A 299 -1.82 21.79 4.29
CA TRP A 299 -0.73 22.34 3.47
C TRP A 299 -1.13 22.56 2.01
N LEU A 300 -1.88 21.64 1.41
CA LEU A 300 -2.40 21.80 0.05
C LEU A 300 -3.38 22.99 -0.05
N MET A 301 -4.19 23.21 1.00
CA MET A 301 -5.07 24.39 1.06
C MET A 301 -4.27 25.70 1.19
N GLU A 302 -3.22 25.73 2.00
CA GLU A 302 -2.30 26.88 2.12
C GLU A 302 -1.65 27.24 0.78
N LEU A 303 -1.34 26.23 -0.04
CA LEU A 303 -0.77 26.38 -1.39
C LEU A 303 -1.79 26.84 -2.44
N GLY A 304 -3.07 26.96 -2.08
CA GLY A 304 -4.14 27.37 -2.99
C GLY A 304 -4.60 26.25 -3.93
N ALA A 305 -4.43 24.99 -3.54
CA ALA A 305 -4.94 23.86 -4.30
C ALA A 305 -6.48 23.88 -4.41
N GLU A 306 -6.97 23.48 -5.58
CA GLU A 306 -8.40 23.31 -5.85
C GLU A 306 -8.80 21.84 -5.70
N GLY A 307 -10.08 21.60 -5.41
CA GLY A 307 -10.65 20.26 -5.43
C GLY A 307 -10.00 19.28 -4.45
N VAL A 308 -9.50 19.78 -3.31
CA VAL A 308 -8.85 18.97 -2.28
C VAL A 308 -9.86 17.99 -1.69
N ARG A 309 -9.64 16.69 -1.89
CA ARG A 309 -10.46 15.58 -1.42
C ARG A 309 -9.62 14.67 -0.54
N GLU A 310 -10.24 14.13 0.50
CA GLU A 310 -9.63 13.19 1.42
C GLU A 310 -10.61 12.05 1.67
N ARG A 311 -10.11 10.82 1.70
CA ARG A 311 -10.86 9.63 2.08
C ARG A 311 -9.95 8.78 2.96
N SER A 312 -10.49 8.29 4.07
CA SER A 312 -9.82 7.27 4.87
C SER A 312 -10.61 5.98 4.83
N ASP A 313 -9.91 4.86 4.67
CA ASP A 313 -10.44 3.51 4.79
C ASP A 313 -9.82 2.87 6.04
N TRP A 314 -10.65 2.25 6.89
CA TRP A 314 -10.19 1.54 8.08
C TRP A 314 -10.14 0.04 7.80
N LEU A 315 -8.93 -0.49 7.76
CA LEU A 315 -8.66 -1.87 7.39
C LEU A 315 -8.50 -2.71 8.64
N PRO A 316 -9.31 -3.76 8.80
CA PRO A 316 -9.16 -4.62 9.96
C PRO A 316 -7.87 -5.43 9.82
N VAL A 317 -7.07 -5.49 10.89
CA VAL A 317 -5.81 -6.27 10.93
C VAL A 317 -6.09 -7.79 10.88
N ARG A 318 -7.37 -8.19 11.00
CA ARG A 318 -7.85 -9.55 10.80
C ARG A 318 -9.25 -9.62 10.17
N ASN A 319 -9.65 -10.83 9.82
CA ASN A 319 -10.98 -11.23 9.34
C ASN A 319 -12.09 -11.28 10.39
N TRP A 320 -12.19 -10.28 11.26
CA TRP A 320 -13.45 -10.09 11.99
C TRP A 320 -14.52 -9.41 11.11
N ALA A 321 -14.13 -8.88 9.95
CA ALA A 321 -15.06 -8.44 8.92
C ALA A 321 -15.81 -9.64 8.30
N ARG A 322 -17.09 -9.42 8.02
CA ARG A 322 -17.99 -10.46 7.48
C ARG A 322 -18.15 -10.38 5.97
N ASP A 323 -17.97 -9.21 5.36
CA ASP A 323 -18.12 -9.06 3.92
C ASP A 323 -16.86 -9.58 3.19
N PRO A 324 -17.02 -10.25 2.03
CA PRO A 324 -15.89 -10.88 1.34
C PRO A 324 -14.76 -9.91 0.93
N LEU A 325 -15.09 -8.65 0.62
CA LEU A 325 -14.10 -7.69 0.16
C LEU A 325 -13.22 -7.21 1.32
N THR A 326 -13.81 -6.81 2.43
CA THR A 326 -13.05 -6.43 3.63
C THR A 326 -12.28 -7.62 4.18
N LYS A 327 -12.84 -8.83 4.06
CA LYS A 327 -12.14 -10.07 4.38
C LYS A 327 -10.83 -10.20 3.57
N LYS A 328 -10.92 -10.05 2.25
CA LYS A 328 -9.75 -10.08 1.37
C LYS A 328 -8.74 -8.98 1.71
N LYS A 329 -9.20 -7.75 1.99
CA LYS A 329 -8.31 -6.64 2.41
C LYS A 329 -7.55 -7.00 3.69
N GLY A 330 -8.21 -7.60 4.68
CA GLY A 330 -7.58 -8.06 5.92
C GLY A 330 -6.54 -9.16 5.70
N GLU A 331 -6.81 -10.10 4.80
CA GLU A 331 -5.85 -11.16 4.43
C GLU A 331 -4.58 -10.61 3.80
N ILE A 332 -4.70 -9.65 2.87
CA ILE A 332 -3.54 -8.99 2.25
C ILE A 332 -2.81 -8.10 3.25
N LEU A 333 -3.53 -7.36 4.10
CA LEU A 333 -2.93 -6.57 5.17
C LEU A 333 -2.13 -7.44 6.14
N HIS A 334 -2.63 -8.61 6.51
CA HIS A 334 -1.92 -9.55 7.37
C HIS A 334 -0.59 -9.99 6.74
N LYS A 335 -0.60 -10.38 5.45
CA LYS A 335 0.65 -10.68 4.72
C LYS A 335 1.61 -9.50 4.73
N MET A 336 1.12 -8.30 4.44
CA MET A 336 1.93 -7.07 4.48
C MET A 336 2.56 -6.82 5.86
N LEU A 337 1.84 -7.09 6.95
CA LEU A 337 2.35 -6.91 8.32
C LEU A 337 3.34 -8.00 8.70
N ASP A 338 3.05 -9.26 8.39
CA ASP A 338 3.91 -10.40 8.68
C ASP A 338 5.26 -10.30 7.95
N THR A 339 5.25 -9.90 6.68
CA THR A 339 6.46 -9.69 5.88
C THR A 339 7.19 -8.39 6.21
N GLY A 340 6.61 -7.45 6.96
CA GLY A 340 7.10 -6.06 6.99
C GLY A 340 7.28 -5.40 8.34
N CYS A 341 6.32 -5.61 9.24
CA CYS A 341 6.23 -4.87 10.50
C CYS A 341 7.45 -5.13 11.41
N ASN A 342 8.12 -6.27 11.23
CA ASN A 342 9.30 -6.63 12.00
C ASN A 342 10.51 -5.77 11.62
N HIS A 343 10.67 -5.41 10.35
CA HIS A 343 12.00 -5.01 9.84
C HIS A 343 12.32 -3.55 10.14
N TRP A 344 11.40 -2.62 9.84
CA TRP A 344 11.61 -1.22 10.22
C TRP A 344 11.63 -1.02 11.74
N THR A 345 10.90 -1.87 12.48
CA THR A 345 10.84 -1.78 13.94
C THR A 345 12.18 -2.16 14.54
N LEU A 346 12.77 -3.28 14.11
CA LEU A 346 14.07 -3.75 14.60
C LEU A 346 15.14 -2.68 14.39
N ARG A 347 15.20 -2.08 13.20
CA ARG A 347 16.14 -1.00 12.90
C ARG A 347 15.90 0.25 13.72
N MET A 348 14.67 0.76 13.75
CA MET A 348 14.36 1.97 14.52
C MET A 348 14.64 1.81 16.01
N PHE A 349 14.21 0.68 16.59
CA PHE A 349 14.37 0.41 18.01
C PHE A 349 15.85 0.20 18.35
N GLY A 350 16.58 -0.52 17.50
CA GLY A 350 18.03 -0.68 17.61
C GLY A 350 18.79 0.65 17.59
N LEU A 351 18.44 1.56 16.68
CA LEU A 351 19.00 2.93 16.64
C LEU A 351 18.68 3.75 17.90
N ALA A 352 17.60 3.42 18.61
CA ALA A 352 17.25 3.99 19.90
C ALA A 352 17.90 3.25 21.10
N GLY A 353 18.72 2.23 20.85
CA GLY A 353 19.43 1.47 21.87
C GLY A 353 18.64 0.31 22.49
N TRP A 354 17.51 -0.09 21.90
CA TRP A 354 16.81 -1.30 22.33
C TRP A 354 17.59 -2.56 21.97
N GLU A 355 17.55 -3.52 22.88
CA GLU A 355 18.07 -4.85 22.65
C GLU A 355 17.19 -5.59 21.64
N GLU A 356 17.80 -6.17 20.61
CA GLU A 356 17.09 -6.89 19.55
C GLU A 356 16.14 -7.96 20.09
N ALA A 357 16.57 -8.75 21.08
CA ALA A 357 15.76 -9.80 21.68
C ALA A 357 14.47 -9.25 22.33
N LYS A 358 14.52 -8.06 22.94
CA LYS A 358 13.34 -7.41 23.53
C LYS A 358 12.41 -6.87 22.47
N THR A 359 12.95 -6.32 21.40
CA THR A 359 12.14 -5.86 20.25
C THR A 359 11.44 -7.03 19.59
N ARG A 360 12.13 -8.15 19.37
CA ARG A 360 11.54 -9.38 18.82
C ARG A 360 10.47 -9.99 19.74
N ASP A 361 10.69 -9.99 21.07
CA ASP A 361 9.67 -10.43 22.04
C ASP A 361 8.40 -9.57 21.96
N LEU A 362 8.55 -8.24 21.96
CA LEU A 362 7.42 -7.31 21.82
C LEU A 362 6.68 -7.54 20.50
N LEU A 363 7.39 -7.64 19.37
CA LEU A 363 6.79 -7.94 18.07
C LEU A 363 6.07 -9.29 18.07
N ALA A 364 6.65 -10.35 18.66
CA ALA A 364 5.99 -11.64 18.77
C ALA A 364 4.67 -11.56 19.57
N ARG A 365 4.64 -10.80 20.66
CA ARG A 365 3.41 -10.55 21.43
C ARG A 365 2.39 -9.76 20.63
N VAL A 366 2.82 -8.76 19.85
CA VAL A 366 1.96 -8.00 18.94
C VAL A 366 1.37 -8.91 17.84
N MET A 367 2.16 -9.78 17.23
CA MET A 367 1.68 -10.74 16.23
C MET A 367 0.69 -11.75 16.83
N LEU A 368 0.92 -12.22 18.06
CA LEU A 368 -0.07 -13.05 18.79
C LEU A 368 -1.39 -12.30 19.01
N GLU A 369 -1.35 -10.99 19.25
CA GLU A 369 -2.54 -10.15 19.36
C GLU A 369 -3.27 -9.99 18.02
N TYR A 370 -2.56 -9.93 16.88
CA TYR A 370 -3.20 -9.91 15.56
C TYR A 370 -4.02 -11.18 15.29
N GLU A 371 -3.56 -12.32 15.82
CA GLU A 371 -4.26 -13.60 15.73
C GLU A 371 -5.44 -13.74 16.70
N ASN A 372 -5.67 -12.76 17.58
CA ASN A 372 -6.79 -12.81 18.51
C ASN A 372 -8.06 -12.20 17.88
N PRO A 373 -9.11 -13.00 17.57
CA PRO A 373 -10.32 -12.49 16.90
C PRO A 373 -11.18 -11.58 17.79
N LEU A 374 -10.89 -11.54 19.09
CA LEU A 374 -11.56 -10.65 20.04
C LEU A 374 -10.96 -9.24 20.01
N LEU A 375 -9.70 -9.11 19.59
CA LEU A 375 -9.07 -7.82 19.33
C LEU A 375 -9.52 -7.35 17.95
N ARG A 376 -10.11 -6.14 17.91
CA ARG A 376 -10.73 -5.60 16.70
C ARG A 376 -9.88 -4.53 16.04
N SER A 377 -8.55 -4.69 16.14
CA SER A 377 -7.62 -3.69 15.68
C SER A 377 -7.78 -3.38 14.18
N CYS A 378 -7.63 -2.12 13.84
CA CYS A 378 -7.62 -1.63 12.48
C CYS A 378 -6.42 -0.72 12.23
N ILE A 379 -6.05 -0.63 10.96
CA ILE A 379 -5.07 0.31 10.42
C ILE A 379 -5.81 1.26 9.48
N LYS A 380 -5.42 2.53 9.50
CA LYS A 380 -6.00 3.55 8.64
C LYS A 380 -5.20 3.66 7.34
N VAL A 381 -5.88 3.68 6.21
CA VAL A 381 -5.33 4.07 4.91
C VAL A 381 -5.95 5.37 4.49
N THR A 382 -5.13 6.38 4.18
CA THR A 382 -5.60 7.72 3.82
C THR A 382 -5.23 8.03 2.37
N PHE A 383 -6.19 8.52 1.60
CA PHE A 383 -6.03 8.98 0.23
C PHE A 383 -6.35 10.46 0.16
N ILE A 384 -5.42 11.28 -0.34
CA ILE A 384 -5.58 12.72 -0.50
C ILE A 384 -5.33 13.07 -1.96
N SER A 385 -6.27 13.80 -2.56
CA SER A 385 -6.21 14.24 -3.96
C SER A 385 -6.37 15.75 -4.01
N ALA A 386 -5.58 16.43 -4.84
CA ALA A 386 -5.65 17.87 -5.03
C ALA A 386 -5.29 18.26 -6.46
N ARG A 387 -5.71 19.45 -6.88
CA ARG A 387 -5.40 19.98 -8.22
C ARG A 387 -4.74 21.35 -8.13
N ARG A 388 -3.68 21.56 -8.90
CA ARG A 388 -3.10 22.90 -9.10
C ARG A 388 -4.08 23.75 -9.90
N PRO A 389 -4.39 25.00 -9.49
CA PRO A 389 -5.24 25.89 -10.27
C PRO A 389 -4.76 26.00 -11.72
N ALA A 390 -5.69 25.95 -12.68
CA ALA A 390 -5.36 26.04 -14.10
C ALA A 390 -4.78 27.41 -14.50
N GLY A 391 -5.00 28.44 -13.68
CA GLY A 391 -4.45 29.79 -13.83
C GLY A 391 -4.73 30.45 -15.20
N LYS A 392 -5.48 31.56 -15.23
CA LYS A 392 -5.27 32.53 -16.32
C LYS A 392 -3.86 33.08 -16.16
N GLY A 393 -2.95 32.72 -17.08
CA GLY A 393 -1.51 32.95 -17.03
C GLY A 393 -1.05 34.05 -16.06
N SER A 394 -0.54 33.65 -14.91
CA SER A 394 0.21 34.57 -14.05
C SER A 394 1.63 34.65 -14.61
N LYS A 395 2.02 35.84 -15.07
CA LYS A 395 3.39 36.10 -15.50
C LYS A 395 4.34 35.79 -14.34
N PRO A 396 5.51 35.18 -14.59
CA PRO A 396 6.51 34.99 -13.55
C PRO A 396 6.87 36.36 -12.97
N LYS A 397 6.82 36.48 -11.63
CA LYS A 397 7.42 37.62 -10.94
C LYS A 397 8.92 37.50 -11.14
N CYS A 398 9.42 38.20 -12.15
CA CYS A 398 10.84 38.47 -12.32
C CYS A 398 11.29 39.28 -11.09
N THR A 399 11.88 38.60 -10.11
CA THR A 399 12.57 39.27 -9.00
C THR A 399 13.88 39.83 -9.56
N GLY A 400 13.78 41.01 -10.15
CA GLY A 400 14.94 41.81 -10.50
C GLY A 400 15.73 42.15 -9.24
N LYS A 401 16.88 41.52 -9.04
CA LYS A 401 17.98 42.16 -8.33
C LYS A 401 18.72 43.02 -9.34
N ALA A 402 18.46 44.31 -9.28
CA ALA A 402 19.31 45.34 -9.87
C ALA A 402 19.35 46.53 -8.90
N GLN A 403 20.32 46.50 -8.00
CA GLN A 403 21.36 47.53 -7.79
C GLN A 403 22.19 47.19 -6.56
#